data_AF-A0A9D7KIZ1-F1
#
_entry.id   AF-A0A9D7KIZ1-F1
#
_cell.length_a   1.000
_cell.length_b   1.000
_cell.length_c   1.000
_cell.angle_alpha   90.00
_cell.angle_beta   90.00
_cell.angle_gamma   90.00
#
_symmetry.space_group_name_H-M   'P 1'
#
loop_
_entity.id
_entity.type
_entity.pdbx_description
1 polymer ?
#
loop_
_entity_poly.entity_id
_entity_poly.type
_entity_poly.pdbx_seq_one_letter_code
_entity_poly.pdbx_strand_id
1 'polypeptide(L)'
;MIGQKIRQYRLIKQLSLDELTLKMNGQISKMTISKYERGIINPSEQNLSLIADALDVPVELFLFPSPFNFNLLSFRNKSSLSMSNKMK
;
A
#
# COMPACT_ATOMS: atom_id res chain seq x y z
N MET A 1 -0.26 8.72 -10.64
CA MET A 1 0.28 9.75 -9.71
C MET A 1 1.00 9.09 -8.53
N ILE A 2 1.89 9.80 -7.81
CA ILE A 2 2.75 9.25 -6.72
C ILE A 2 1.93 8.41 -5.72
N GLY A 3 0.79 8.93 -5.26
CA GLY A 3 -0.11 8.24 -4.34
C GLY A 3 -0.57 6.86 -4.82
N GLN A 4 -0.94 6.74 -6.10
CA GLN A 4 -1.36 5.47 -6.67
C GLN A 4 -0.23 4.43 -6.68
N LYS A 5 1.02 4.88 -6.88
CA LYS A 5 2.17 3.98 -6.84
C LYS A 5 2.47 3.50 -5.43
N ILE A 6 2.38 4.38 -4.43
CA ILE A 6 2.46 3.99 -3.01
C ILE A 6 1.46 2.87 -2.73
N ARG A 7 0.21 3.05 -3.17
CA ARG A 7 -0.84 2.03 -3.04
C ARG A 7 -0.47 0.73 -3.76
N GLN A 8 0.00 0.81 -5.00
CA GLN A 8 0.38 -0.36 -5.79
C GLN A 8 1.47 -1.17 -5.10
N TYR A 9 2.59 -0.54 -4.74
CA TYR A 9 3.68 -1.23 -4.06
C TYR A 9 3.28 -1.77 -2.70
N ARG A 10 2.45 -1.04 -1.94
CA ARG A 10 1.90 -1.55 -0.67
C ARG A 10 1.10 -2.83 -0.89
N LEU A 11 0.24 -2.88 -1.90
CA LEU A 11 -0.56 -4.06 -2.21
C LEU A 11 0.26 -5.22 -2.78
N ILE A 12 1.28 -4.93 -3.60
CA ILE A 12 2.25 -5.94 -4.08
C ILE A 12 3.00 -6.58 -2.90
N LYS A 13 3.39 -5.77 -1.91
CA LYS A 13 4.03 -6.24 -0.67
C LYS A 13 3.02 -6.83 0.33
N GLN A 14 1.75 -6.94 -0.03
CA GLN A 14 0.65 -7.50 0.76
C GLN A 14 0.46 -6.83 2.13
N LEU A 15 0.78 -5.54 2.22
CA LEU A 15 0.64 -4.78 3.47
C LEU A 15 -0.71 -4.06 3.52
N SER A 16 -1.37 -4.10 4.66
CA SER A 16 -2.40 -3.15 5.04
C SER A 16 -1.80 -1.77 5.36
N LEU A 17 -2.65 -0.75 5.50
CA LEU A 17 -2.19 0.58 5.93
C LEU A 17 -1.60 0.56 7.35
N ASP A 18 -2.13 -0.30 8.23
CA ASP A 18 -1.64 -0.45 9.60
C ASP A 18 -0.26 -1.13 9.59
N GLU A 19 -0.08 -2.19 8.80
CA GLU A 19 1.21 -2.87 8.68
C GLU A 19 2.28 -1.97 8.05
N LEU A 20 1.93 -1.16 7.05
CA LEU A 20 2.86 -0.17 6.51
C LEU A 20 3.24 0.88 7.55
N THR A 21 2.27 1.35 8.35
CA THR A 21 2.52 2.27 9.47
C THR A 21 3.49 1.66 10.49
N LEU A 22 3.27 0.39 10.86
CA LEU A 22 4.14 -0.33 11.79
C LEU A 22 5.56 -0.51 11.25
N LYS A 23 5.71 -0.82 9.96
CA LYS A 23 7.04 -0.92 9.31
C LYS A 23 7.84 0.38 9.35
N MET A 24 7.15 1.53 9.37
CA MET A 24 7.78 2.84 9.52
C MET A 24 7.91 3.27 11.00
N ASN A 25 7.74 2.34 11.95
CA ASN A 25 7.73 2.61 13.39
C ASN A 25 6.72 3.70 13.80
N GLY A 26 5.60 3.80 13.09
CA GLY A 26 4.55 4.79 13.37
C GLY A 26 4.88 6.24 12.96
N GLN A 27 6.00 6.49 12.27
CA GLN A 27 6.40 7.83 11.85
C GLN A 27 5.36 8.53 10.96
N ILE A 28 4.61 7.76 10.17
CA ILE A 28 3.53 8.27 9.32
C ILE A 28 2.23 7.55 9.70
N SER A 29 1.21 8.32 10.07
CA SER A 29 -0.08 7.75 10.49
C SER A 29 -0.81 7.07 9.33
N LYS A 30 -1.61 6.03 9.65
CA LYS A 30 -2.55 5.38 8.73
C LYS A 30 -3.39 6.36 7.91
N MET A 31 -3.90 7.42 8.57
CA MET A 31 -4.72 8.45 7.93
C MET A 31 -3.91 9.23 6.89
N THR A 32 -2.68 9.59 7.21
CA THR A 32 -1.77 10.31 6.32
C THR A 32 -1.46 9.44 5.09
N ILE A 33 -1.11 8.17 5.27
CA ILE A 33 -0.88 7.21 4.17
C ILE A 33 -2.13 7.10 3.28
N SER A 34 -3.31 6.97 3.88
CA SER A 34 -4.58 6.94 3.13
C SER A 34 -4.84 8.21 2.31
N LYS A 35 -4.46 9.40 2.83
CA LYS A 35 -4.55 10.64 2.07
C LYS A 35 -3.52 10.69 0.93
N TYR A 36 -2.30 10.19 1.14
CA TYR A 36 -1.31 10.05 0.08
C TYR A 36 -1.81 9.14 -1.04
N GLU A 37 -2.30 7.93 -0.72
CA GLU A 37 -2.77 6.97 -1.72
C GLU A 37 -3.91 7.49 -2.60
N ARG A 38 -4.77 8.32 -2.01
CA ARG A 38 -5.90 8.95 -2.71
C ARG A 38 -5.52 10.24 -3.43
N GLY A 39 -4.27 10.70 -3.31
CA GLY A 39 -3.80 11.94 -3.92
C GLY A 39 -4.38 13.21 -3.31
N ILE A 40 -4.84 13.16 -2.05
CA ILE A 40 -5.41 14.33 -1.34
C ILE A 40 -4.31 15.29 -0.90
N ILE A 41 -3.17 14.74 -0.49
CA ILE A 41 -1.96 15.49 -0.16
C ILE A 41 -0.77 14.76 -0.80
N ASN A 42 0.32 15.48 -0.99
CA ASN A 42 1.57 14.91 -1.50
C ASN A 42 2.53 14.60 -0.33
N PRO A 43 3.27 13.48 -0.39
CA PRO A 43 4.33 13.21 0.57
C PRO A 43 5.48 14.21 0.40
N SER A 44 6.13 14.56 1.50
CA SER A 44 7.46 15.21 1.46
C SER A 44 8.50 14.22 0.97
N GLU A 45 9.67 14.71 0.57
CA GLU A 45 10.81 13.87 0.20
C GLU A 45 11.19 12.87 1.30
N GLN A 46 11.25 13.34 2.56
CA GLN A 46 11.51 12.50 3.73
C GLN A 46 10.46 11.40 3.89
N ASN A 47 9.17 11.75 3.80
CA ASN A 47 8.10 10.77 3.92
C ASN A 47 8.10 9.77 2.75
N LEU A 48 8.48 10.22 1.55
CA LEU A 48 8.60 9.35 0.40
C LEU A 48 9.76 8.35 0.55
N SER A 49 10.90 8.80 1.09
CA SER A 49 12.03 7.92 1.44
C SER A 49 11.62 6.88 2.47
N LEU A 50 10.97 7.29 3.56
CA LEU A 50 10.49 6.37 4.61
C LEU A 50 9.53 5.30 4.05
N ILE A 51 8.63 5.71 3.15
CA ILE A 51 7.70 4.78 2.49
C ILE A 51 8.45 3.84 1.55
N ALA A 52 9.44 4.33 0.81
CA ALA A 52 10.29 3.53 -0.07
C ALA A 52 11.04 2.44 0.71
N ASP A 53 11.68 2.83 1.81
CA ASP A 53 12.41 1.93 2.71
C ASP A 53 11.48 0.87 3.31
N ALA A 54 10.32 1.28 3.83
CA ALA A 54 9.35 0.35 4.42
C ALA A 54 8.74 -0.64 3.40
N LEU A 55 8.62 -0.22 2.15
CA LEU A 55 8.17 -1.04 1.04
C LEU A 55 9.32 -1.83 0.39
N ASP A 56 10.57 -1.60 0.78
CA ASP A 56 11.75 -2.24 0.21
C ASP A 56 11.76 -2.08 -1.33
N VAL A 57 11.71 -0.82 -1.77
CA VAL A 57 11.77 -0.40 -3.17
C VAL A 57 12.55 0.91 -3.32
N PRO A 58 13.24 1.16 -4.45
CA PRO A 58 13.88 2.44 -4.72
C PRO A 58 12.87 3.60 -4.80
N VAL A 59 13.23 4.75 -4.22
CA VAL A 59 12.36 5.96 -4.16
C VAL A 59 12.03 6.51 -5.55
N GLU A 60 12.94 6.32 -6.51
CA GLU A 60 12.84 6.72 -7.91
C GLU A 60 11.60 6.14 -8.59
N LEU A 61 11.17 4.95 -8.18
CA LEU A 61 9.99 4.30 -8.73
C LEU A 61 8.71 5.12 -8.51
N PHE A 62 8.66 5.94 -7.45
CA PHE A 62 7.56 6.86 -7.23
C PHE A 62 7.60 8.08 -8.16
N LEU A 63 8.79 8.51 -8.57
CA LEU A 63 9.03 9.73 -9.35
C LEU A 63 8.85 9.52 -10.86
N PHE A 64 9.31 8.39 -11.42
CA PHE A 64 9.30 8.17 -12.87
C PHE A 64 8.03 7.48 -13.36
N PRO A 65 7.39 7.91 -14.47
CA PRO A 65 6.24 7.20 -15.02
C PRO A 65 6.61 5.72 -15.30
N SER A 66 5.87 4.80 -14.68
CA SER A 66 6.03 3.37 -14.97
C SER A 66 5.28 3.05 -16.27
N PRO A 67 5.90 2.33 -17.23
CA PRO A 67 5.19 1.87 -18.43
C PRO A 67 4.18 0.75 -18.12
N PHE A 68 4.19 0.19 -16.91
CA PHE A 68 3.32 -0.93 -16.54
C PHE A 68 2.12 -0.47 -15.69
N ASN A 69 0.95 -0.41 -16.32
CA ASN A 69 -0.33 -0.36 -15.63
C ASN A 69 -0.72 -1.78 -15.19
N PHE A 70 -0.29 -2.19 -14.00
CA PHE A 70 -0.88 -3.38 -13.37
C PHE A 70 -2.29 -3.02 -12.90
N ASN A 71 -3.29 -3.43 -13.67
CA ASN A 71 -4.68 -3.42 -13.23
C ASN A 71 -4.79 -4.50 -12.15
N LEU A 72 -4.58 -4.11 -10.90
CA LEU A 72 -4.72 -4.98 -9.73
C LEU A 72 -6.21 -5.31 -9.60
N LEU A 73 -6.67 -6.27 -10.41
CA LEU A 73 -8.01 -6.82 -10.35
C LEU A 73 -8.26 -7.15 -8.89
N SER A 74 -9.23 -6.45 -8.33
CA SER A 74 -9.69 -6.61 -6.98
C SER A 74 -10.05 -8.07 -6.77
N PHE A 75 -9.15 -8.82 -6.13
CA PHE A 75 -9.50 -10.01 -5.36
C PHE A 75 -10.31 -9.52 -4.15
N ARG A 76 -11.53 -9.04 -4.44
CA ARG A 76 -12.61 -9.02 -3.49
C ARG A 76 -12.85 -10.49 -3.19
N ASN A 77 -12.34 -10.94 -2.04
CA ASN A 77 -12.73 -12.19 -1.41
C ASN A 77 -14.26 -12.22 -1.37
N LYS A 78 -14.87 -12.84 -2.39
CA LYS A 78 -16.19 -13.42 -2.27
C LYS A 78 -16.03 -14.51 -1.22
N SER A 79 -16.53 -14.25 -0.02
CA SER A 79 -17.31 -15.23 0.75
C SER A 79 -17.11 -16.70 0.33
N SER A 80 -16.07 -17.35 0.85
CA SER A 80 -16.08 -18.81 1.11
C SER A 80 -14.90 -19.21 2.02
N LEU A 81 -14.79 -18.58 3.19
CA LEU A 81 -14.21 -19.29 4.33
C LEU A 81 -15.35 -20.15 4.89
N SER A 82 -15.24 -21.45 4.65
CA SER A 82 -16.13 -22.51 5.14
C SER A 82 -16.41 -22.32 6.64
N MET A 83 -17.68 -22.11 6.98
CA MET A 83 -18.14 -22.15 8.37
C MET A 83 -18.54 -23.57 8.71
N SER A 84 -17.69 -24.22 9.50
CA SER A 84 -17.98 -25.33 10.41
C SER A 84 -18.38 -26.69 9.82
N ASN A 85 -17.43 -27.63 9.95
CA ASN A 85 -17.73 -29.03 10.22
C ASN A 85 -18.79 -29.17 11.33
N LYS A 86 -19.92 -29.77 11.00
CA LYS A 86 -20.70 -30.56 11.96
C LYS A 86 -21.08 -31.86 11.27
N MET A 87 -20.16 -32.84 11.35
CA MET A 87 -20.53 -34.23 11.12
C MET A 87 -21.48 -34.67 12.24
N LYS A 88 -22.50 -35.43 11.81
CA LYS A 88 -23.47 -36.14 12.64
C LYS A 88 -22.81 -36.94 13.75
#